data_AF-A0A8F2JBT8-F1
#
_entry.id   AF-A0A8F2JBT8-F1
#
_cell.length_a   1.000
_cell.length_b   1.000
_cell.length_c   1.000
_cell.angle_alpha   90.00
_cell.angle_beta   90.00
_cell.angle_gamma   90.00
#
_symmetry.space_group_name_H-M   'P 1'
#
loop_
_entity.id
_entity.type
_entity.pdbx_description
1 polymer ?
#
loop_
_entity_poly.entity_id
_entity_poly.type
_entity_poly.pdbx_seq_one_letter_code
_entity_poly.pdbx_strand_id
1 'polypeptide(L)'
;MQNKQPLILDAEHHAALFGCLARCTLSTLEEQGPAAVREAVILYGNQRGARMAMRAKAAGLPLDMATYNATREWQVVIPGAAHQHPAYKADPTPAYYVSLSSSCPWHAAWEKHGMLEEGLYYCNDVDVALLHGFNPELRLTVTKLLTRGDGYCEMHWQDDLDHKAAEELVQERAAAAGKVMGWDYHMCHLYCSFISVLSKYPQCRSILNAAREMFEGLYGAGALDALTPWMTCNFASLPKEG
;
A
#
# COMPACT_ATOMS: atom_id res chain seq x y z
N MET A 1 -31.46 10.45 18.36
CA MET A 1 -30.67 9.75 17.32
C MET A 1 -29.49 10.66 17.01
N GLN A 2 -28.29 10.34 17.51
CA GLN A 2 -27.13 11.16 17.22
C GLN A 2 -26.76 10.95 15.75
N ASN A 3 -26.80 12.03 14.97
CA ASN A 3 -26.21 12.11 13.64
C ASN A 3 -24.70 11.85 13.81
N LYS A 4 -24.27 10.59 13.77
CA LYS A 4 -22.85 10.28 13.59
C LYS A 4 -22.50 10.76 12.20
N GLN A 5 -21.61 11.74 12.11
CA GLN A 5 -20.99 12.08 10.83
C GLN A 5 -20.40 10.79 10.22
N PRO A 6 -20.57 10.59 8.90
CA PRO A 6 -20.02 9.41 8.25
C PRO A 6 -18.50 9.40 8.39
N LEU A 7 -17.95 8.23 8.70
CA LEU A 7 -16.51 8.01 8.78
C LEU A 7 -15.87 8.31 7.42
N ILE A 8 -14.92 9.23 7.39
CA ILE A 8 -14.13 9.53 6.18
C ILE A 8 -12.87 8.68 6.25
N LEU A 9 -12.75 7.70 5.36
CA LEU A 9 -11.60 6.79 5.31
C LEU A 9 -10.37 7.50 4.75
N ASP A 10 -9.22 7.17 5.33
CA ASP A 10 -7.90 7.70 4.96
C ASP A 10 -6.77 6.67 5.17
N ALA A 11 -5.53 7.13 5.07
CA ALA A 11 -4.35 6.29 5.28
C ALA A 11 -4.27 5.68 6.69
N GLU A 12 -4.76 6.37 7.73
CA GLU A 12 -4.79 5.85 9.09
C GLU A 12 -5.71 4.63 9.16
N HIS A 13 -6.91 4.74 8.60
CA HIS A 13 -7.88 3.64 8.56
C HIS A 13 -7.35 2.45 7.76
N HIS A 14 -6.67 2.69 6.64
CA HIS A 14 -6.00 1.63 5.89
C HIS A 14 -4.90 0.95 6.72
N ALA A 15 -4.07 1.72 7.42
CA ALA A 15 -3.01 1.18 8.27
C ALA A 15 -3.58 0.34 9.42
N ALA A 16 -4.60 0.86 10.10
CA ALA A 16 -5.24 0.18 11.22
C ALA A 16 -5.95 -1.10 10.77
N LEU A 17 -6.62 -1.11 9.60
CA LEU A 17 -7.21 -2.34 9.06
C LEU A 17 -6.14 -3.41 8.80
N PHE A 18 -5.02 -3.04 8.19
CA PHE A 18 -3.89 -3.95 8.04
C PHE A 18 -3.42 -4.50 9.40
N GLY A 19 -3.22 -3.62 10.38
CA GLY A 19 -2.77 -4.00 11.72
C GLY A 19 -3.73 -4.98 12.39
N CYS A 20 -5.04 -4.75 12.31
CA CYS A 20 -6.06 -5.66 12.84
C CYS A 20 -6.01 -7.04 12.17
N LEU A 21 -5.93 -7.07 10.83
CA LEU A 21 -5.85 -8.31 10.05
C LEU A 21 -4.57 -9.09 10.37
N ALA A 22 -3.42 -8.41 10.38
CA ALA A 22 -2.14 -9.01 10.70
C ALA A 22 -2.10 -9.54 12.12
N ARG A 23 -2.52 -8.76 13.13
CA ARG A 23 -2.58 -9.18 14.54
C ARG A 23 -3.39 -10.45 14.71
N CYS A 24 -4.60 -10.49 14.16
CA CYS A 24 -5.49 -11.64 14.29
C CYS A 24 -4.93 -12.86 13.54
N THR A 25 -4.28 -12.66 12.40
CA THR A 25 -3.65 -13.73 11.63
C THR A 25 -2.45 -14.33 12.38
N LEU A 26 -1.57 -13.48 12.91
CA LEU A 26 -0.38 -13.87 13.66
C LEU A 26 -0.75 -14.63 14.93
N SER A 27 -1.75 -14.15 15.69
CA SER A 27 -2.16 -14.80 16.94
C SER A 27 -2.90 -16.11 16.71
N THR A 28 -3.68 -16.24 15.63
CA THR A 28 -4.53 -17.42 15.40
C THR A 28 -3.79 -18.55 14.67
N LEU A 29 -2.88 -18.23 13.75
CA LEU A 29 -2.15 -19.21 12.95
C LEU A 29 -0.75 -19.51 13.51
N GLU A 30 -0.33 -18.81 14.55
CA GLU A 30 0.96 -18.99 15.23
C GLU A 30 2.12 -19.10 14.22
N GLU A 31 2.74 -20.27 14.08
CA GLU A 31 3.86 -20.52 13.17
C GLU A 31 3.53 -20.23 11.69
N GLN A 32 2.29 -20.43 11.25
CA GLN A 32 1.89 -20.16 9.86
C GLN A 32 1.47 -18.71 9.62
N GLY A 33 1.25 -17.93 10.69
CA GLY A 33 0.80 -16.54 10.63
C GLY A 33 1.74 -15.62 9.86
N PRO A 34 3.05 -15.58 10.17
CA PRO A 34 4.00 -14.73 9.48
C PRO A 34 4.01 -14.91 7.95
N ALA A 35 3.99 -16.16 7.49
CA ALA A 35 3.96 -16.47 6.07
C ALA A 35 2.64 -16.03 5.41
N ALA A 36 1.50 -16.25 6.07
CA ALA A 36 0.20 -15.84 5.56
C ALA A 36 0.07 -14.31 5.45
N VAL A 37 0.53 -13.56 6.47
CA VAL A 37 0.53 -12.08 6.42
C VAL A 37 1.41 -11.59 5.27
N ARG A 38 2.63 -12.11 5.14
CA ARG A 38 3.56 -11.75 4.06
C ARG A 38 2.97 -12.04 2.68
N GLU A 39 2.37 -13.21 2.50
CA GLU A 39 1.71 -13.59 1.24
C GLU A 39 0.56 -12.63 0.89
N ALA A 40 -0.24 -12.20 1.89
CA ALA A 40 -1.33 -11.24 1.68
C ALA A 40 -0.80 -9.85 1.28
N VAL A 41 0.28 -9.37 1.92
CA VAL A 41 0.93 -8.09 1.58
C VAL A 41 1.52 -8.15 0.16
N ILE A 42 2.20 -9.24 -0.18
CA ILE A 42 2.80 -9.42 -1.51
C ILE A 42 1.72 -9.52 -2.60
N LEU A 43 0.62 -10.24 -2.35
CA LEU A 43 -0.51 -10.31 -3.26
C LEU A 43 -1.13 -8.93 -3.48
N TYR A 44 -1.38 -8.21 -2.39
CA TYR A 44 -1.92 -6.85 -2.41
C TYR A 44 -1.03 -5.90 -3.24
N GLY A 45 0.26 -5.85 -2.94
CA GLY A 45 1.24 -5.03 -3.67
C GLY A 45 1.29 -5.38 -5.15
N ASN A 46 1.45 -6.67 -5.50
CA ASN A 46 1.53 -7.10 -6.89
C ASN A 46 0.30 -6.73 -7.71
N GLN A 47 -0.89 -6.98 -7.17
CA GLN A 47 -2.14 -6.65 -7.86
C GLN A 47 -2.25 -5.14 -8.12
N ARG A 48 -1.86 -4.33 -7.13
CA ARG A 48 -1.84 -2.87 -7.27
C ARG A 48 -0.84 -2.41 -8.34
N GLY A 49 0.39 -2.90 -8.28
CA GLY A 49 1.42 -2.63 -9.29
C GLY A 49 0.96 -3.03 -10.70
N ALA A 50 0.35 -4.21 -10.84
CA ALA A 50 -0.13 -4.71 -12.12
C ALA A 50 -1.20 -3.79 -12.73
N ARG A 51 -2.12 -3.27 -11.91
CA ARG A 51 -3.12 -2.30 -12.37
C ARG A 51 -2.49 -0.96 -12.78
N MET A 52 -1.45 -0.50 -12.08
CA MET A 52 -0.67 0.68 -12.50
C MET A 52 -0.02 0.44 -13.87
N ALA A 53 0.57 -0.73 -14.09
CA ALA A 53 1.16 -1.11 -15.37
C ALA A 53 0.12 -1.22 -16.49
N MET A 54 -1.09 -1.72 -16.21
CA MET A 54 -2.19 -1.75 -17.18
C MET A 54 -2.57 -0.34 -17.64
N ARG A 55 -2.65 0.63 -16.72
CA ARG A 55 -2.95 2.04 -17.07
C ARG A 55 -1.82 2.68 -17.86
N ALA A 56 -0.57 2.45 -17.45
CA ALA A 56 0.61 2.92 -18.19
C ALA A 56 0.60 2.39 -19.64
N LYS A 57 0.37 1.08 -19.82
CA LYS A 57 0.26 0.46 -21.15
C LYS A 57 -0.89 1.03 -21.97
N ALA A 58 -2.07 1.21 -21.37
CA ALA A 58 -3.22 1.81 -22.04
C ALA A 58 -2.94 3.24 -22.52
N ALA A 59 -2.07 3.97 -21.83
CA ALA A 59 -1.63 5.32 -22.17
C ALA A 59 -0.41 5.38 -23.10
N GLY A 60 0.11 4.22 -23.55
CA GLY A 60 1.31 4.15 -24.37
C GLY A 60 2.58 4.61 -23.63
N LEU A 61 2.61 4.49 -22.31
CA LEU A 61 3.76 4.84 -21.48
C LEU A 61 4.69 3.63 -21.28
N PRO A 62 6.02 3.84 -21.23
CA PRO A 62 6.96 2.80 -20.84
C PRO A 62 6.73 2.36 -19.39
N LEU A 63 7.16 1.14 -19.04
CA LEU A 63 7.11 0.66 -17.66
C LEU A 63 8.43 0.93 -16.92
N ASP A 64 8.83 2.19 -16.86
CA ASP A 64 10.04 2.64 -16.17
C ASP A 64 9.73 3.26 -14.79
N MET A 65 10.78 3.63 -14.05
CA MET A 65 10.63 4.23 -12.72
C MET A 65 9.90 5.58 -12.75
N ALA A 66 10.06 6.37 -13.80
CA ALA A 66 9.33 7.64 -13.96
C ALA A 66 7.82 7.38 -14.04
N THR A 67 7.41 6.43 -14.87
CA THR A 67 6.00 6.07 -15.05
C THR A 67 5.42 5.41 -13.80
N TYR A 68 6.18 4.55 -13.12
CA TYR A 68 5.80 4.00 -11.82
C TYR A 68 5.47 5.11 -10.82
N ASN A 69 6.35 6.11 -10.70
CA ASN A 69 6.17 7.22 -9.77
C ASN A 69 4.98 8.11 -10.12
N ALA A 70 4.70 8.30 -11.41
CA ALA A 70 3.60 9.14 -11.89
C ALA A 70 2.21 8.46 -11.84
N THR A 71 2.15 7.12 -11.92
CA THR A 71 0.88 6.36 -12.02
C THR A 71 0.31 5.88 -10.69
N ARG A 72 0.73 6.46 -9.55
CA ARG A 72 0.29 6.05 -8.20
C ARG A 72 -1.23 6.09 -8.06
N GLU A 73 -1.83 4.97 -7.63
CA GLU A 73 -3.30 4.84 -7.50
C GLU A 73 -3.92 5.54 -6.26
N TRP A 74 -3.12 6.15 -5.40
CA TRP A 74 -3.61 6.88 -4.22
C TRP A 74 -2.86 8.19 -3.99
N GLN A 75 -3.50 9.09 -3.27
CA GLN A 75 -2.88 10.29 -2.74
C GLN A 75 -3.04 10.31 -1.23
N VAL A 76 -1.93 10.56 -0.54
CA VAL A 76 -1.89 10.72 0.90
C VAL A 76 -1.70 12.20 1.17
N VAL A 77 -2.69 12.83 1.78
CA VAL A 77 -2.57 14.22 2.23
C VAL A 77 -1.96 14.20 3.62
N ILE A 78 -0.70 14.64 3.75
CA ILE A 78 -0.06 14.81 5.05
C ILE A 78 0.10 16.33 5.30
N PRO A 79 -0.72 16.94 6.17
CA PRO A 79 -0.60 18.36 6.49
C PRO A 79 0.80 18.70 7.00
N GLY A 80 1.48 19.65 6.35
CA GLY A 80 2.79 20.13 6.78
C GLY A 80 3.98 19.19 6.53
N ALA A 81 3.79 18.03 5.89
CA ALA A 81 4.91 17.22 5.47
C ALA A 81 5.54 17.83 4.22
N ALA A 82 6.73 18.41 4.38
CA ALA A 82 7.67 18.38 3.28
C ALA A 82 8.01 16.90 3.05
N HIS A 83 7.60 16.33 1.91
CA HIS A 83 8.33 15.16 1.41
C HIS A 83 9.80 15.62 1.36
N GLN A 84 10.66 15.07 2.21
CA GLN A 84 12.08 15.35 2.07
C GLN A 84 12.46 14.77 0.71
N HIS A 85 12.69 15.69 -0.22
CA HIS A 85 13.03 15.38 -1.60
C HIS A 85 14.18 14.37 -1.64
N PRO A 86 14.20 13.47 -2.65
CA PRO A 86 15.26 12.49 -2.80
C PRO A 86 16.62 13.19 -2.68
N ALA A 87 17.48 12.67 -1.81
CA ALA A 87 18.87 13.03 -1.85
C ALA A 87 19.44 12.31 -3.08
N TYR A 88 19.56 13.02 -4.20
CA TYR A 88 20.35 12.55 -5.33
C TYR A 88 21.80 12.46 -4.88
N LYS A 89 22.27 11.25 -4.56
CA LYS A 89 23.70 10.98 -4.54
C LYS A 89 24.10 10.70 -5.98
N ALA A 90 24.72 11.69 -6.62
CA ALA A 90 25.36 11.49 -7.91
C ALA A 90 26.57 10.57 -7.71
N ASP A 91 26.37 9.27 -7.87
CA ASP A 91 27.46 8.31 -8.08
C ASP A 91 27.53 8.02 -9.59
N PRO A 92 28.72 7.90 -10.21
CA PRO A 92 28.82 7.66 -11.63
C PRO A 92 28.45 6.20 -11.88
N THR A 93 27.22 5.98 -12.35
CA THR A 93 26.63 4.73 -12.88
C THR A 93 26.27 3.60 -11.89
N PRO A 94 25.05 3.01 -11.98
CA PRO A 94 23.82 3.51 -12.60
C PRO A 94 23.16 4.58 -11.73
N ALA A 95 22.35 5.47 -12.31
CA ALA A 95 21.65 6.52 -11.56
C ALA A 95 20.59 5.89 -10.65
N TYR A 96 20.94 5.64 -9.38
CA TYR A 96 19.99 5.22 -8.36
C TYR A 96 19.66 6.39 -7.43
N TYR A 97 18.38 6.61 -7.13
CA TYR A 97 17.97 7.66 -6.19
C TYR A 97 17.65 7.06 -4.83
N VAL A 98 17.95 7.82 -3.77
CA VAL A 98 17.63 7.43 -2.40
C VAL A 98 16.55 8.36 -1.87
N SER A 99 15.41 7.78 -1.48
CA SER A 99 14.35 8.52 -0.78
C SER A 99 14.43 8.25 0.71
N LEU A 100 14.47 9.34 1.49
CA LEU A 100 14.47 9.31 2.95
C LEU A 100 13.13 9.86 3.45
N SER A 101 12.49 9.15 4.38
CA SER A 101 11.20 9.59 4.94
C SER A 101 11.17 9.42 6.44
N SER A 102 11.19 10.54 7.17
CA SER A 102 11.10 10.60 8.64
C SER A 102 9.68 10.72 9.16
N SER A 103 8.68 10.77 8.27
CA SER A 103 7.26 10.79 8.62
C SER A 103 6.47 9.87 7.69
N CYS A 104 5.57 9.07 8.26
CA CYS A 104 4.72 8.14 7.54
C CYS A 104 3.38 7.99 8.29
N PRO A 105 2.22 8.21 7.64
CA PRO A 105 0.93 8.09 8.32
C PRO A 105 0.60 6.64 8.70
N TRP A 106 1.11 5.65 7.96
CA TRP A 106 0.99 4.25 8.38
C TRP A 106 1.75 3.98 9.68
N HIS A 107 3.01 4.44 9.77
CA HIS A 107 3.79 4.33 11.00
C HIS A 107 3.07 5.02 12.17
N ALA A 108 2.62 6.26 11.98
CA ALA A 108 1.91 7.02 13.02
C ALA A 108 0.62 6.30 13.49
N ALA A 109 -0.14 5.71 12.55
CA ALA A 109 -1.33 4.94 12.87
C ALA A 109 -0.99 3.69 13.69
N TRP A 110 0.02 2.92 13.28
CA TRP A 110 0.44 1.74 14.01
C TRP A 110 1.01 2.08 15.38
N GLU A 111 1.79 3.16 15.51
CA GLU A 111 2.25 3.64 16.81
C GLU A 111 1.07 4.01 17.72
N LYS A 112 0.11 4.81 17.21
CA LYS A 112 -1.12 5.20 17.93
C LYS A 112 -1.92 4.00 18.45
N HIS A 113 -1.97 2.91 17.68
CA HIS A 113 -2.75 1.71 18.01
C HIS A 113 -1.91 0.57 18.62
N GLY A 114 -0.62 0.80 18.89
CA GLY A 114 0.29 -0.21 19.43
C GLY A 114 0.46 -1.41 18.51
N MET A 115 0.50 -1.20 17.19
CA MET A 115 0.55 -2.21 16.12
C MET A 115 1.85 -2.15 15.29
N LEU A 116 2.95 -1.66 15.85
CA LEU A 116 4.22 -1.51 15.11
C LEU A 116 4.81 -2.85 14.65
N GLU A 117 4.69 -3.90 15.48
CA GLU A 117 5.16 -5.24 15.13
C GLU A 117 4.40 -5.81 13.93
N GLU A 118 3.08 -5.60 13.87
CA GLU A 118 2.28 -5.95 12.72
C GLU A 118 2.67 -5.10 11.50
N GLY A 119 2.74 -3.78 11.68
CA GLY A 119 3.11 -2.82 10.63
C GLY A 119 4.44 -3.14 9.94
N LEU A 120 5.39 -3.74 10.67
CA LEU A 120 6.66 -4.19 10.13
C LEU A 120 6.49 -5.18 8.96
N TYR A 121 5.50 -6.09 9.01
CA TYR A 121 5.22 -7.01 7.90
C TYR A 121 4.81 -6.27 6.63
N TYR A 122 4.02 -5.21 6.76
CA TYR A 122 3.63 -4.38 5.63
C TYR A 122 4.85 -3.67 5.04
N CYS A 123 5.63 -2.99 5.88
CA CYS A 123 6.78 -2.21 5.45
C CYS A 123 7.92 -3.04 4.86
N ASN A 124 8.06 -4.31 5.25
CA ASN A 124 9.09 -5.19 4.71
C ASN A 124 8.84 -5.56 3.24
N ASP A 125 7.58 -5.56 2.79
CA ASP A 125 7.21 -6.24 1.56
C ASP A 125 6.41 -5.39 0.58
N VAL A 126 5.61 -4.41 1.04
CA VAL A 126 4.61 -3.75 0.20
C VAL A 126 5.22 -2.99 -0.97
N ASP A 127 6.25 -2.17 -0.76
CA ASP A 127 6.80 -1.30 -1.80
C ASP A 127 7.54 -2.13 -2.86
N VAL A 128 8.24 -3.18 -2.43
CA VAL A 128 8.91 -4.14 -3.32
C VAL A 128 7.89 -4.93 -4.13
N ALA A 129 6.83 -5.43 -3.50
CA ALA A 129 5.78 -6.17 -4.19
C ALA A 129 5.00 -5.29 -5.17
N LEU A 130 4.77 -4.03 -4.83
CA LEU A 130 4.10 -3.06 -5.69
C LEU A 130 4.96 -2.75 -6.92
N LEU A 131 6.25 -2.45 -6.73
CA LEU A 131 7.18 -2.23 -7.84
C LEU A 131 7.28 -3.47 -8.73
N HIS A 132 7.41 -4.66 -8.14
CA HIS A 132 7.46 -5.92 -8.88
C HIS A 132 6.19 -6.16 -9.70
N GLY A 133 5.00 -5.90 -9.13
CA GLY A 133 3.74 -6.00 -9.86
C GLY A 133 3.65 -5.03 -11.04
N PHE A 134 4.27 -3.85 -10.93
CA PHE A 134 4.33 -2.88 -12.00
C PHE A 134 5.29 -3.30 -13.11
N ASN A 135 6.53 -3.62 -12.76
CA ASN A 135 7.53 -4.16 -13.66
C ASN A 135 8.55 -4.99 -12.86
N PRO A 136 8.64 -6.31 -13.10
CA PRO A 136 9.55 -7.19 -12.38
C PRO A 136 11.03 -6.95 -12.71
N GLU A 137 11.35 -6.12 -13.71
CA GLU A 137 12.74 -5.73 -14.03
C GLU A 137 13.23 -4.54 -13.19
N LEU A 138 12.34 -3.76 -12.60
CA LEU A 138 12.71 -2.65 -11.73
C LEU A 138 13.16 -3.15 -10.35
N ARG A 139 14.00 -2.38 -9.67
CA ARG A 139 14.70 -2.77 -8.44
C ARG A 139 14.56 -1.69 -7.36
N LEU A 140 14.07 -2.14 -6.21
CA LEU A 140 13.99 -1.37 -4.97
C LEU A 140 14.62 -2.17 -3.83
N THR A 141 15.52 -1.54 -3.10
CA THR A 141 16.03 -2.05 -1.82
C THR A 141 15.60 -1.14 -0.68
N VAL A 142 15.01 -1.73 0.37
CA VAL A 142 14.62 -1.03 1.60
C VAL A 142 15.59 -1.40 2.72
N THR A 143 16.36 -0.42 3.20
CA THR A 143 17.46 -0.65 4.17
C THR A 143 17.08 -0.25 5.59
N LYS A 144 16.25 0.78 5.76
CA LYS A 144 15.78 1.29 7.05
C LYS A 144 14.27 1.49 7.05
N LEU A 145 13.65 1.29 8.20
CA LEU A 145 12.22 1.40 8.39
C LEU A 145 11.90 2.02 9.76
N LEU A 146 11.01 3.02 9.77
CA LEU A 146 10.49 3.58 11.02
C LEU A 146 9.92 2.48 11.94
N THR A 147 9.22 1.49 11.39
CA THR A 147 8.67 0.34 12.14
C THR A 147 9.71 -0.61 12.71
N ARG A 148 10.99 -0.52 12.31
CA ARG A 148 12.11 -1.22 12.94
C ARG A 148 12.75 -0.40 14.07
N GLY A 149 12.26 0.81 14.33
CA GLY A 149 12.87 1.77 15.25
C GLY A 149 13.99 2.60 14.63
N ASP A 150 14.18 2.55 13.30
CA ASP A 150 15.08 3.47 12.62
C ASP A 150 14.54 4.91 12.66
N GLY A 151 15.40 5.92 12.56
CA GLY A 151 14.99 7.33 12.56
C GLY A 151 14.30 7.80 11.26
N TYR A 152 14.30 6.97 10.21
CA TYR A 152 13.67 7.23 8.91
C TYR A 152 13.58 5.95 8.08
N CYS A 153 12.65 5.91 7.14
CA CYS A 153 12.67 4.93 6.05
C CYS A 153 13.72 5.32 5.00
N GLU A 154 14.49 4.35 4.51
CA GLU A 154 15.51 4.53 3.48
C GLU A 154 15.28 3.53 2.34
N MET A 155 15.02 4.05 1.15
CA MET A 155 14.67 3.29 -0.05
C MET A 155 15.60 3.65 -1.20
N HIS A 156 16.24 2.64 -1.78
CA HIS A 156 17.21 2.75 -2.87
C HIS A 156 16.58 2.23 -4.16
N TRP A 157 16.34 3.12 -5.10
CA TRP A 157 15.69 2.84 -6.38
C TRP A 157 16.74 2.78 -7.47
N GLN A 158 16.97 1.61 -8.05
CA GLN A 158 18.24 1.30 -8.73
C GLN A 158 18.23 1.48 -10.26
N ASP A 159 17.12 1.96 -10.82
CA ASP A 159 16.92 2.10 -12.26
C ASP A 159 16.96 3.56 -12.71
N ASP A 160 17.56 3.78 -13.87
CA ASP A 160 17.92 5.09 -14.43
C ASP A 160 16.74 6.06 -14.46
N LEU A 161 16.84 7.12 -13.65
CA LEU A 161 15.99 8.31 -13.73
C LEU A 161 16.71 9.40 -14.52
N ASP A 162 17.11 9.13 -15.76
CA ASP A 162 17.42 10.23 -16.66
C ASP A 162 16.11 10.89 -17.11
N HIS A 163 16.16 12.22 -17.21
CA HIS A 163 15.21 13.12 -17.87
C HIS A 163 14.06 13.72 -17.03
N LYS A 164 14.35 14.90 -16.45
CA LYS A 164 13.37 15.97 -16.18
C LYS A 164 12.37 16.20 -17.33
N ALA A 165 12.78 15.98 -18.59
CA ALA A 165 11.93 16.15 -19.77
C ALA A 165 11.00 14.96 -20.05
N ALA A 166 11.36 13.74 -19.63
CA ALA A 166 10.45 12.60 -19.64
C ALA A 166 9.46 12.71 -18.48
N GLU A 167 9.90 13.24 -17.34
CA GLU A 167 9.08 13.39 -16.13
C GLU A 167 7.83 14.23 -16.38
N GLU A 168 7.91 15.42 -16.97
CA GLU A 168 6.72 16.27 -17.21
C GLU A 168 5.70 15.64 -18.17
N LEU A 169 6.16 15.02 -19.27
CA LEU A 169 5.29 14.34 -20.24
C LEU A 169 4.68 13.07 -19.65
N VAL A 170 5.46 12.32 -18.86
CA VAL A 170 4.99 11.15 -18.12
C VAL A 170 3.99 11.58 -17.06
N GLN A 171 4.20 12.68 -16.34
CA GLN A 171 3.26 13.22 -15.36
C GLN A 171 1.95 13.65 -16.02
N GLU A 172 1.99 14.35 -17.16
CA GLU A 172 0.78 14.77 -17.89
C GLU A 172 -0.02 13.55 -18.37
N ARG A 173 0.65 12.60 -19.05
CA ARG A 173 -0.01 11.39 -19.57
C ARG A 173 -0.46 10.46 -18.46
N ALA A 174 0.30 10.34 -17.37
CA ALA A 174 -0.07 9.56 -16.20
C ALA A 174 -1.18 10.23 -15.40
N ALA A 175 -1.29 11.56 -15.35
CA ALA A 175 -2.45 12.24 -14.77
C ALA A 175 -3.72 11.98 -15.59
N ALA A 176 -3.59 11.87 -16.91
CA ALA A 176 -4.69 11.49 -17.79
C ALA A 176 -5.05 9.99 -17.71
N ALA A 177 -4.07 9.12 -17.42
CA ALA A 177 -4.25 7.66 -17.40
C ALA A 177 -4.48 7.06 -16.01
N GLY A 178 -3.93 7.70 -14.99
CA GLY A 178 -3.91 7.31 -13.60
C GLY A 178 -5.21 7.66 -12.93
N LYS A 179 -5.86 6.67 -12.32
CA LYS A 179 -7.09 6.87 -11.57
C LYS A 179 -6.76 6.77 -10.08
N VAL A 180 -6.77 7.90 -9.39
CA VAL A 180 -6.76 7.91 -7.93
C VAL A 180 -8.06 7.30 -7.46
N MET A 181 -7.97 6.17 -6.76
CA MET A 181 -9.14 5.48 -6.19
C MET A 181 -9.33 5.89 -4.73
N GLY A 182 -10.57 5.84 -4.27
CA GLY A 182 -10.92 6.12 -2.87
C GLY A 182 -10.28 5.14 -1.89
N TRP A 183 -10.22 5.54 -0.62
CA TRP A 183 -9.69 4.70 0.45
C TRP A 183 -10.54 3.47 0.73
N ASP A 184 -11.86 3.56 0.53
CA ASP A 184 -12.79 2.42 0.55
C ASP A 184 -12.37 1.32 -0.44
N TYR A 185 -11.98 1.69 -1.67
CA TYR A 185 -11.46 0.75 -2.67
C TYR A 185 -10.17 0.07 -2.20
N HIS A 186 -9.19 0.86 -1.74
CA HIS A 186 -7.88 0.35 -1.33
C HIS A 186 -7.96 -0.51 -0.07
N MET A 187 -8.78 -0.11 0.90
CA MET A 187 -9.06 -0.91 2.09
C MET A 187 -9.78 -2.21 1.73
N CYS A 188 -10.71 -2.18 0.78
CA CYS A 188 -11.37 -3.40 0.32
C CYS A 188 -10.40 -4.31 -0.42
N HIS A 189 -9.50 -3.76 -1.23
CA HIS A 189 -8.45 -4.52 -1.90
C HIS A 189 -7.55 -5.23 -0.88
N LEU A 190 -7.10 -4.51 0.15
CA LEU A 190 -6.32 -5.08 1.25
C LEU A 190 -7.08 -6.21 1.95
N TYR A 191 -8.34 -5.97 2.33
CA TYR A 191 -9.19 -6.95 2.98
C TYR A 191 -9.39 -8.21 2.13
N CYS A 192 -9.65 -8.05 0.83
CA CYS A 192 -9.82 -9.16 -0.11
C CYS A 192 -8.52 -9.93 -0.37
N SER A 193 -7.36 -9.27 -0.27
CA SER A 193 -6.07 -9.95 -0.36
C SER A 193 -5.86 -10.91 0.82
N PHE A 194 -6.23 -10.47 2.03
CA PHE A 194 -6.28 -11.35 3.20
C PHE A 194 -7.31 -12.46 3.06
N ILE A 195 -8.54 -12.20 2.59
CA ILE A 195 -9.54 -13.24 2.34
C ILE A 195 -8.97 -14.31 1.39
N SER A 196 -8.34 -13.88 0.29
CA SER A 196 -7.81 -14.78 -0.73
C SER A 196 -6.76 -15.72 -0.14
N VAL A 197 -5.78 -15.18 0.59
CA VAL A 197 -4.72 -15.97 1.22
C VAL A 197 -5.25 -16.83 2.37
N LEU A 198 -6.13 -16.27 3.20
CA LEU A 198 -6.64 -16.97 4.38
C LEU A 198 -7.64 -18.06 4.02
N SER A 199 -8.25 -18.05 2.83
CA SER A 199 -9.26 -19.02 2.40
C SER A 199 -8.80 -20.49 2.47
N LYS A 200 -7.48 -20.74 2.43
CA LYS A 200 -6.88 -22.07 2.58
C LYS A 200 -6.82 -22.58 4.03
N TYR A 201 -7.09 -21.72 5.02
CA TYR A 201 -7.06 -22.06 6.44
C TYR A 201 -8.48 -22.20 7.00
N PRO A 202 -8.77 -23.23 7.82
CA PRO A 202 -10.08 -23.38 8.44
C PRO A 202 -10.44 -22.22 9.38
N GLN A 203 -9.44 -21.51 9.92
CA GLN A 203 -9.60 -20.34 10.80
C GLN A 203 -9.90 -19.04 10.04
N CYS A 204 -9.98 -19.06 8.70
CA CYS A 204 -10.21 -17.86 7.87
C CYS A 204 -11.35 -16.98 8.42
N ARG A 205 -12.51 -17.59 8.67
CA ARG A 205 -13.70 -16.88 9.14
C ARG A 205 -13.49 -16.27 10.53
N SER A 206 -12.88 -16.99 11.47
CA SER A 206 -12.65 -16.47 12.82
C SER A 206 -11.64 -15.32 12.83
N ILE A 207 -10.58 -15.42 12.02
CA ILE A 207 -9.58 -14.35 11.85
C ILE A 207 -10.23 -13.09 11.30
N LEU A 208 -11.01 -13.21 10.22
CA LEU A 208 -11.66 -12.07 9.57
C LEU A 208 -12.71 -11.41 10.46
N ASN A 209 -13.45 -12.20 11.25
CA ASN A 209 -14.42 -11.69 12.23
C ASN A 209 -13.71 -10.94 13.37
N ALA A 210 -12.66 -11.53 13.95
CA ALA A 210 -11.90 -10.88 15.01
C ALA A 210 -11.23 -9.58 14.54
N ALA A 211 -10.68 -9.55 13.32
CA ALA A 211 -10.10 -8.35 12.74
C ALA A 211 -11.16 -7.26 12.50
N ARG A 212 -12.35 -7.63 12.03
CA ARG A 212 -13.49 -6.72 11.89
C ARG A 212 -13.92 -6.15 13.25
N GLU A 213 -14.11 -6.98 14.25
CA GLU A 213 -14.47 -6.55 15.60
C GLU A 213 -13.43 -5.59 16.19
N MET A 214 -12.15 -5.90 16.00
CA MET A 214 -11.06 -5.04 16.44
C MET A 214 -11.10 -3.68 15.73
N PHE A 215 -11.26 -3.66 14.41
CA PHE A 215 -11.32 -2.42 13.64
C PHE A 215 -12.55 -1.57 13.98
N GLU A 216 -13.72 -2.20 14.11
CA GLU A 216 -14.95 -1.53 14.54
C GLU A 216 -14.89 -1.06 15.99
N GLY A 217 -14.09 -1.71 16.84
CA GLY A 217 -13.76 -1.22 18.18
C GLY A 217 -12.96 0.09 18.16
N LEU A 218 -12.13 0.31 17.13
CA LEU A 218 -11.33 1.54 16.96
C LEU A 218 -12.15 2.68 16.36
N TYR A 219 -12.97 2.40 15.35
CA TYR A 219 -13.62 3.44 14.52
C TYR A 219 -15.15 3.44 14.58
N GLY A 220 -15.74 2.54 15.35
CA GLY A 220 -17.17 2.39 15.53
C GLY A 220 -17.79 1.25 14.72
N ALA A 221 -18.91 0.74 15.22
CA ALA A 221 -19.70 -0.31 14.56
C ALA A 221 -20.05 0.07 13.11
N GLY A 222 -19.89 -0.89 12.19
CA GLY A 222 -20.16 -0.71 10.76
C GLY A 222 -19.09 0.09 10.00
N ALA A 223 -17.94 0.41 10.59
CA ALA A 223 -16.87 1.15 9.91
C ALA A 223 -16.36 0.45 8.63
N LEU A 224 -16.47 -0.88 8.54
CA LEU A 224 -16.11 -1.65 7.34
C LEU A 224 -17.27 -1.82 6.33
N ASP A 225 -18.46 -1.29 6.60
CA ASP A 225 -19.59 -1.38 5.67
C ASP A 225 -19.31 -0.60 4.37
N ALA A 226 -18.46 0.43 4.46
CA ALA A 226 -17.94 1.19 3.32
C ALA A 226 -17.21 0.33 2.28
N LEU A 227 -16.74 -0.88 2.65
CA LEU A 227 -16.06 -1.79 1.72
C LEU A 227 -17.03 -2.56 0.82
N THR A 228 -18.30 -2.65 1.22
CA THR A 228 -19.33 -3.48 0.55
C THR A 228 -19.41 -3.30 -0.97
N PRO A 229 -19.38 -2.06 -1.52
CA PRO A 229 -19.45 -1.85 -2.98
C PRO A 229 -18.31 -2.51 -3.76
N TRP A 230 -17.17 -2.75 -3.11
CA TRP A 230 -15.95 -3.24 -3.73
C TRP A 230 -15.67 -4.72 -3.49
N MET A 231 -16.44 -5.40 -2.64
CA MET A 231 -16.20 -6.79 -2.21
C MET A 231 -16.22 -7.80 -3.37
N THR A 232 -16.91 -7.49 -4.48
CA THR A 232 -16.96 -8.33 -5.68
C THR A 232 -16.01 -7.87 -6.78
N CYS A 233 -15.17 -6.86 -6.52
CA CYS A 233 -14.22 -6.33 -7.50
C CYS A 233 -13.10 -7.33 -7.76
N ASN A 234 -12.74 -7.53 -9.03
CA ASN A 234 -11.51 -8.23 -9.38
C ASN A 234 -10.32 -7.26 -9.33
N PHE A 235 -9.64 -7.24 -8.17
CA PHE A 235 -8.48 -6.39 -7.95
C PHE A 235 -7.25 -6.76 -8.80
N ALA A 236 -7.23 -7.89 -9.50
CA ALA A 236 -6.19 -8.21 -10.48
C ALA A 236 -6.44 -7.56 -11.86
N SER A 237 -7.51 -6.76 -12.01
CA SER A 237 -7.86 -6.06 -13.25
C SER A 237 -8.21 -4.60 -12.97
N LEU A 238 -8.29 -3.78 -14.01
CA LEU A 238 -8.83 -2.43 -13.88
C LEU A 238 -10.30 -2.52 -13.41
N PRO A 239 -10.71 -1.74 -12.39
CA PRO A 239 -12.09 -1.74 -11.94
C PRO A 239 -13.00 -1.35 -13.10
N LYS A 240 -14.08 -2.11 -13.31
CA LYS A 240 -15.13 -1.73 -14.26
C LYS A 240 -15.64 -0.36 -13.84
N GLU A 241 -15.66 0.58 -14.78
CA GLU A 241 -16.19 1.91 -14.53
C GLU A 241 -17.63 1.77 -14.05
N GLY A 242 -17.92 2.39 -12.89
CA GLY A 242 -19.29 2.65 -12.46
C GLY A 242 -19.86 3.82 -13.24
#